data_AF-A0A849W6L7-F1
#
_entry.id   AF-A0A849W6L7-F1
#
_cell.length_a   1.000
_cell.length_b   1.000
_cell.length_c   1.000
_cell.angle_alpha   90.00
_cell.angle_beta   90.00
_cell.angle_gamma   90.00
#
_symmetry.space_group_name_H-M   'P 1'
#
loop_
_entity.id
_entity.type
_entity.pdbx_description
1 polymer ?
#
loop_
_entity_poly.entity_id
_entity_poly.type
_entity_poly.pdbx_seq_one_letter_code
_entity_poly.pdbx_strand_id
1 'polypeptide(L)'
;MRIQFLLLLLCFLLNMESWGAGKHFSVRCKQKVIDGNSAYYENRLHSYFFSMEIISDSEGTKHEYQKYGYTFIQAIPEERYAIRLHNPMPVRVAVNLMIDGLNSISGNPSSPSSGTKWLMDPHSSILIRGWQVNEIALRRFYFTTIEDSYALWQSHRLGQNLTIKCGVISAAYFWSKDELEEYFAKNPIYRKPSPVVPYSRKGVSPEMLKEDKMMHQEENRAGTGMGEKDSHPVESVHFDYNMGMYQDRDMLKIFYDFGYPKPIYRPYQPRNENPFEEKFAPEKP
;
A
#
# COMPACT_ATOMS: atom_id res chain seq x y z
N MET A 1 55.84 -23.92 25.05
CA MET A 1 55.28 -23.05 23.98
C MET A 1 53.86 -23.52 23.68
N ARG A 2 52.84 -22.75 24.10
CA ARG A 2 51.42 -22.97 23.76
C ARG A 2 51.02 -21.87 22.77
N ILE A 3 50.60 -22.24 21.57
CA ILE A 3 50.04 -21.32 20.58
C ILE A 3 48.53 -21.57 20.57
N GLN A 4 47.78 -20.57 21.01
CA GLN A 4 46.33 -20.61 21.13
C GLN A 4 45.76 -19.99 19.84
N PHE A 5 45.08 -20.80 19.03
CA PHE A 5 44.34 -20.31 17.86
C PHE A 5 43.06 -19.63 18.33
N LEU A 6 42.97 -18.32 18.15
CA LEU A 6 41.75 -17.54 18.35
C LEU A 6 40.93 -17.63 17.05
N LEU A 7 39.86 -18.43 17.06
CA LEU A 7 38.90 -18.52 15.97
C LEU A 7 37.94 -17.32 16.06
N LEU A 8 38.15 -16.28 15.26
CA LEU A 8 37.21 -15.16 15.16
C LEU A 8 36.04 -15.59 14.26
N LEU A 9 34.91 -15.94 14.87
CA LEU A 9 33.66 -16.23 14.15
C LEU A 9 33.06 -14.90 13.69
N LEU A 10 33.30 -14.53 12.44
CA LEU A 10 32.70 -13.35 11.81
C LEU A 10 31.25 -13.69 11.43
N CYS A 11 30.31 -13.41 12.33
CA CYS A 11 28.87 -13.48 12.03
C CYS A 11 28.53 -12.38 11.01
N PHE A 12 28.46 -12.75 9.72
CA PHE A 12 27.77 -11.96 8.71
C PHE A 12 26.28 -11.96 9.03
N LEU A 13 25.82 -10.93 9.74
CA LEU A 13 24.40 -10.60 9.81
C LEU A 13 23.98 -10.16 8.41
N LEU A 14 23.38 -11.08 7.65
CA LEU A 14 22.52 -10.72 6.54
C LEU A 14 21.38 -9.91 7.16
N ASN A 15 21.45 -8.58 7.03
CA ASN A 15 20.28 -7.73 7.17
C ASN A 15 19.31 -8.20 6.08
N MET A 16 18.39 -9.10 6.45
CA MET A 16 17.16 -9.25 5.71
C MET A 16 16.46 -7.92 5.89
N GLU A 17 16.57 -7.03 4.90
CA GLU A 17 15.61 -5.95 4.74
C GLU A 17 14.24 -6.61 4.82
N SER A 18 13.49 -6.35 5.89
CA SER A 18 12.11 -6.81 5.98
C SER A 18 11.34 -5.97 4.96
N TRP A 19 11.17 -6.51 3.76
CA TRP A 19 10.26 -5.90 2.79
C TRP A 19 8.89 -5.85 3.47
N GLY A 20 8.34 -4.65 3.66
CA GLY A 20 6.98 -4.48 4.15
C GLY A 20 5.96 -5.15 3.23
N ALA A 21 4.69 -5.18 3.65
CA ALA A 21 3.64 -5.90 2.97
C ALA A 21 3.62 -5.53 1.50
N GLY A 22 3.85 -6.51 0.64
CA GLY A 22 4.06 -6.25 -0.76
C GLY A 22 3.60 -7.39 -1.63
N LYS A 23 3.46 -7.09 -2.91
CA LYS A 23 2.91 -8.01 -3.88
C LYS A 23 3.60 -7.87 -5.21
N HIS A 24 3.97 -9.01 -5.79
CA HIS A 24 4.40 -9.06 -7.17
C HIS A 24 3.21 -8.85 -8.11
N PHE A 25 3.34 -7.89 -9.01
CA PHE A 25 2.46 -7.75 -10.15
C PHE A 25 3.26 -8.00 -11.42
N SER A 26 2.73 -8.82 -12.32
CA SER A 26 3.40 -9.15 -13.57
C SER A 26 2.58 -8.67 -14.76
N VAL A 27 3.23 -7.99 -15.70
CA VAL A 27 2.62 -7.46 -16.92
C VAL A 27 3.39 -7.93 -18.14
N ARG A 28 2.65 -8.26 -19.21
CA ARG A 28 3.26 -8.52 -20.52
C ARG A 28 3.19 -7.28 -21.38
N CYS A 29 4.34 -6.85 -21.90
CA CYS A 29 4.45 -5.70 -22.77
C CYS A 29 5.58 -5.89 -23.79
N LYS A 30 5.55 -5.06 -24.83
CA LYS A 30 6.59 -5.06 -25.87
C LYS A 30 7.90 -4.51 -25.29
N GLN A 31 8.95 -5.32 -25.35
CA GLN A 31 10.32 -4.94 -25.06
C GLN A 31 11.11 -4.85 -26.36
N LYS A 32 11.77 -3.72 -26.60
CA LYS A 32 12.72 -3.62 -27.72
C LYS A 32 13.96 -4.45 -27.42
N VAL A 33 14.38 -5.25 -28.40
CA VAL A 33 15.59 -6.07 -28.36
C VAL A 33 16.48 -5.66 -29.52
N ILE A 34 17.75 -5.44 -29.23
CA ILE A 34 18.81 -5.21 -30.22
C ILE A 34 19.67 -6.46 -30.26
N ASP A 35 19.75 -7.08 -31.43
CA ASP A 35 20.48 -8.32 -31.71
C ASP A 35 21.37 -8.10 -32.93
N GLY A 36 22.63 -7.74 -32.68
CA GLY A 36 23.56 -7.28 -33.72
C GLY A 36 23.02 -6.05 -34.46
N ASN A 37 22.78 -6.19 -35.76
CA ASN A 37 22.23 -5.14 -36.62
C ASN A 37 20.68 -5.16 -36.71
N SER A 38 20.03 -6.10 -36.03
CA SER A 38 18.57 -6.25 -36.04
C SER A 38 17.96 -5.64 -34.78
N ALA A 39 16.85 -4.92 -34.94
CA ALA A 39 16.02 -4.44 -33.84
C ALA A 39 14.59 -4.94 -34.03
N TYR A 40 14.02 -5.56 -33.00
CA TYR A 40 12.67 -6.08 -33.02
C TYR A 40 12.05 -6.03 -31.62
N TYR A 41 10.76 -6.35 -31.50
CA TYR A 41 10.04 -6.33 -30.23
C TYR A 41 9.68 -7.75 -29.77
N GLU A 42 9.94 -8.04 -28.51
CA GLU A 42 9.51 -9.28 -27.85
C GLU A 42 8.44 -8.97 -26.82
N ASN A 43 7.42 -9.83 -26.73
CA ASN A 43 6.40 -9.70 -25.70
C ASN A 43 6.88 -10.41 -24.42
N ARG A 44 7.45 -9.64 -23.48
CA ARG A 44 8.14 -10.17 -22.30
C ARG A 44 7.29 -9.97 -21.04
N LEU A 45 7.47 -10.88 -20.08
CA LEU A 45 6.87 -10.74 -18.75
C LEU A 45 7.80 -9.89 -17.89
N HIS A 46 7.29 -8.78 -17.37
CA HIS A 46 7.97 -7.92 -16.41
C HIS A 46 7.23 -8.02 -15.07
N SER A 47 7.97 -8.26 -13.99
CA SER A 47 7.43 -8.43 -12.65
C SER A 47 7.97 -7.34 -11.74
N TYR A 48 7.08 -6.69 -11.00
CA TYR A 48 7.39 -5.57 -10.12
C TYR A 48 6.85 -5.86 -8.72
N PHE A 49 7.61 -5.50 -7.68
CA PHE A 49 7.19 -5.68 -6.28
C PHE A 49 6.73 -4.34 -5.71
N PHE A 50 5.42 -4.14 -5.66
CA PHE A 50 4.83 -3.00 -4.95
C PHE A 50 4.87 -3.29 -3.46
N SER A 51 5.16 -2.29 -2.64
CA SER A 51 5.14 -2.43 -1.18
C SER A 51 4.38 -1.29 -0.50
N MET A 52 3.89 -1.60 0.68
CA MET A 52 3.21 -0.70 1.60
C MET A 52 3.75 -0.96 3.00
N GLU A 53 4.12 0.09 3.71
CA GLU A 53 4.61 0.03 5.08
C GLU A 53 3.82 0.98 5.97
N ILE A 54 3.56 0.56 7.20
CA ILE A 54 2.99 1.43 8.24
C ILE A 54 4.12 1.88 9.14
N ILE A 55 4.24 3.20 9.32
CA ILE A 55 5.31 3.84 10.08
C ILE A 55 4.66 4.61 11.22
N SER A 56 5.07 4.33 12.44
CA SER A 56 4.67 5.12 13.59
C SER A 56 5.70 6.19 13.91
N ASP A 57 5.24 7.32 14.46
CA ASP A 57 6.13 8.40 14.84
C ASP A 57 7.06 8.00 16.01
N SER A 58 6.66 7.05 16.88
CA SER A 58 7.46 6.68 18.05
C SER A 58 8.31 5.43 17.85
N GLU A 59 7.83 4.42 17.11
CA GLU A 59 8.52 3.15 16.90
C GLU A 59 9.15 2.99 15.51
N GLY A 60 8.86 3.91 14.57
CA GLY A 60 9.28 3.76 13.18
C GLY A 60 8.44 2.72 12.43
N THR A 61 9.02 2.03 11.44
CA THR A 61 8.32 1.01 10.64
C THR A 61 7.80 -0.10 11.54
N LYS A 62 6.49 -0.36 11.49
CA LYS A 62 5.82 -1.37 12.31
C LYS A 62 6.21 -2.77 11.87
N HIS A 63 6.43 -3.65 12.84
CA HIS A 63 6.67 -5.06 12.61
C HIS A 63 5.40 -5.74 12.08
N GLU A 64 5.54 -6.40 10.94
CA GLU A 64 4.47 -7.18 10.30
C GLU A 64 4.53 -8.64 10.71
N TYR A 65 3.37 -9.25 10.97
CA TYR A 65 3.25 -10.67 11.27
C TYR A 65 2.09 -11.31 10.50
N GLN A 66 2.17 -12.62 10.27
CA GLN A 66 1.11 -13.36 9.59
C GLN A 66 0.08 -13.87 10.59
N LYS A 67 -1.20 -13.57 10.35
CA LYS A 67 -2.33 -14.04 11.15
C LYS A 67 -3.52 -14.30 10.22
N TYR A 68 -4.09 -15.51 10.32
CA TYR A 68 -5.18 -15.98 9.46
C TYR A 68 -4.88 -15.91 7.94
N GLY A 69 -3.61 -16.06 7.55
CA GLY A 69 -3.19 -15.95 6.15
C GLY A 69 -3.10 -14.52 5.62
N TYR A 70 -3.20 -13.52 6.50
CA TYR A 70 -3.05 -12.11 6.17
C TYR A 70 -1.88 -11.47 6.92
N THR A 71 -1.34 -10.41 6.34
CA THR A 71 -0.38 -9.54 7.00
C THR A 71 -1.08 -8.62 7.99
N PHE A 72 -0.65 -8.69 9.25
CA PHE A 72 -1.13 -7.88 10.36
C PHE A 72 -0.03 -6.99 10.93
N ILE A 73 -0.43 -5.86 11.49
CA ILE A 73 0.36 -5.06 12.43
C ILE A 73 -0.42 -4.86 13.73
N GLN A 74 0.31 -4.63 14.82
CA GLN A 74 -0.30 -4.20 16.07
C GLN A 74 -0.50 -2.68 16.05
N ALA A 75 -1.75 -2.24 16.22
CA ALA A 75 -2.10 -0.84 16.39
C ALA A 75 -1.85 -0.38 17.83
N ILE A 76 -1.23 0.79 17.99
CA ILE A 76 -1.13 1.47 19.28
C ILE A 76 -2.16 2.61 19.29
N PRO A 77 -3.07 2.64 20.28
CA PRO A 77 -4.07 3.69 20.39
C PRO A 77 -3.45 5.08 20.51
N GLU A 78 -4.07 6.09 19.89
CA GLU A 78 -3.69 7.51 19.99
C GLU A 78 -2.30 7.88 19.44
N GLU A 79 -1.57 6.91 18.88
CA GLU A 79 -0.30 7.17 18.22
C GLU A 79 -0.54 7.62 16.77
N ARG A 80 0.33 8.50 16.29
CA ARG A 80 0.32 9.00 14.91
C ARG A 80 1.10 8.09 14.00
N TYR A 81 0.54 7.88 12.82
CA TYR A 81 1.12 6.99 11.83
C TYR A 81 1.24 7.66 10.46
N ALA A 82 2.05 7.06 9.61
CA ALA A 82 2.21 7.36 8.20
C ALA A 82 2.20 6.06 7.41
N ILE A 83 1.76 6.13 6.16
CA ILE A 83 1.76 5.01 5.22
C ILE A 83 2.79 5.33 4.14
N ARG A 84 3.82 4.49 4.01
CA ARG A 84 4.78 4.58 2.91
C ARG A 84 4.34 3.64 1.80
N LEU A 85 4.17 4.18 0.60
CA LEU A 85 3.86 3.43 -0.61
C LEU A 85 5.06 3.52 -1.54
N HIS A 86 5.41 2.42 -2.21
CA HIS A 86 6.55 2.36 -3.14
C HIS A 86 6.10 1.99 -4.55
N ASN A 87 6.54 2.78 -5.53
CA ASN A 87 6.40 2.51 -6.95
C ASN A 87 7.69 1.87 -7.50
N PRO A 88 7.75 0.55 -7.70
CA PRO A 88 8.89 -0.12 -8.31
C PRO A 88 9.00 0.06 -9.83
N MET A 89 7.98 0.62 -10.48
CA MET A 89 7.92 0.69 -11.94
C MET A 89 8.76 1.85 -12.49
N PRO A 90 9.27 1.71 -13.73
CA PRO A 90 10.01 2.76 -14.42
C PRO A 90 9.11 3.85 -15.02
N VAL A 91 7.81 3.85 -14.68
CA VAL A 91 6.80 4.80 -15.14
C VAL A 91 5.98 5.29 -13.96
N ARG A 92 5.22 6.36 -14.16
CA ARG A 92 4.33 6.90 -13.13
C ARG A 92 3.22 5.90 -12.81
N VAL A 93 2.83 5.86 -11.54
CA VAL A 93 1.77 4.98 -11.06
C VAL A 93 0.79 5.78 -10.22
N ALA A 94 -0.49 5.65 -10.51
CA ALA A 94 -1.56 6.16 -9.66
C ALA A 94 -1.92 5.11 -8.61
N VAL A 95 -2.02 5.51 -7.34
CA VAL A 95 -2.38 4.63 -6.23
C VAL A 95 -3.63 5.13 -5.52
N ASN A 96 -4.65 4.27 -5.44
CA ASN A 96 -5.80 4.47 -4.58
C ASN A 96 -5.48 3.92 -3.19
N LEU A 97 -5.21 4.81 -2.23
CA LEU A 97 -4.99 4.45 -0.84
C LEU A 97 -6.31 4.55 -0.08
N MET A 98 -6.74 3.43 0.50
CA MET A 98 -7.95 3.31 1.31
C MET A 98 -7.60 2.91 2.74
N ILE A 99 -8.15 3.64 3.70
CA ILE A 99 -8.02 3.38 5.13
C ILE A 99 -9.45 3.10 5.64
N ASP A 100 -9.67 1.94 6.26
CA ASP A 100 -11.01 1.48 6.68
C ASP A 100 -12.04 1.46 5.54
N GLY A 101 -11.56 1.25 4.30
CA GLY A 101 -12.39 1.26 3.10
C GLY A 101 -12.81 2.65 2.60
N LEU A 102 -12.30 3.72 3.21
CA LEU A 102 -12.50 5.10 2.78
C LEU A 102 -11.26 5.60 2.02
N ASN A 103 -11.48 6.31 0.93
CA ASN A 103 -10.40 6.92 0.15
C ASN A 103 -9.68 7.98 0.99
N SER A 104 -8.35 7.91 1.05
CA SER A 104 -7.51 8.84 1.84
C SER A 104 -7.53 10.29 1.34
N ILE A 105 -7.99 10.54 0.11
CA ILE A 105 -8.09 11.90 -0.44
C ILE A 105 -9.50 12.45 -0.24
N SER A 106 -10.56 11.72 -0.59
CA SER A 106 -11.94 12.22 -0.57
C SER A 106 -12.75 11.83 0.66
N GLY A 107 -12.26 10.90 1.48
CA GLY A 107 -12.98 10.37 2.63
C GLY A 107 -14.25 9.57 2.29
N ASN A 108 -14.54 9.35 1.01
CA ASN A 108 -15.70 8.60 0.54
C ASN A 108 -15.39 7.10 0.47
N PRO A 109 -16.40 6.22 0.61
CA PRO A 109 -16.25 4.79 0.37
C PRO A 109 -15.67 4.53 -1.02
N SER A 110 -14.67 3.65 -1.11
CA SER A 110 -14.03 3.32 -2.39
C SER A 110 -13.92 1.82 -2.61
N SER A 111 -13.84 1.46 -3.89
CA SER A 111 -13.37 0.19 -4.43
C SER A 111 -11.97 0.41 -5.06
N PRO A 112 -11.26 -0.64 -5.52
CA PRO A 112 -9.90 -0.51 -6.02
C PRO A 112 -9.75 0.59 -7.10
N SER A 113 -10.63 0.58 -8.11
CA SER A 113 -10.54 1.49 -9.26
C SER A 113 -11.30 2.80 -9.11
N SER A 114 -12.22 2.92 -8.14
CA SER A 114 -12.97 4.17 -7.91
C SER A 114 -12.13 5.22 -7.16
N GLY A 115 -12.63 6.46 -7.10
CA GLY A 115 -12.04 7.50 -6.26
C GLY A 115 -10.74 8.12 -6.79
N THR A 116 -10.37 9.24 -6.17
CA THR A 116 -9.15 10.01 -6.45
C THR A 116 -7.90 9.23 -6.04
N LYS A 117 -6.81 9.40 -6.78
CA LYS A 117 -5.57 8.62 -6.60
C LYS A 117 -4.38 9.54 -6.41
N TRP A 118 -3.43 9.09 -5.60
CA TRP A 118 -2.11 9.71 -5.51
C TRP A 118 -1.29 9.34 -6.74
N LEU A 119 -0.58 10.28 -7.34
CA LEU A 119 0.34 9.98 -8.44
C LEU A 119 1.76 9.87 -7.88
N MET A 120 2.47 8.79 -8.24
CA MET A 120 3.84 8.52 -7.83
C MET A 120 4.76 8.51 -9.04
N ASP A 121 5.91 9.16 -8.91
CA ASP A 121 6.96 9.14 -9.93
C ASP A 121 7.61 7.76 -10.06
N PRO A 122 8.28 7.47 -11.19
CA PRO A 122 9.05 6.23 -11.37
C PRO A 122 10.02 5.97 -10.22
N HIS A 123 10.09 4.73 -9.74
CA HIS A 123 11.04 4.31 -8.69
C HIS A 123 11.00 5.14 -7.40
N SER A 124 9.88 5.80 -7.11
CA SER A 124 9.73 6.68 -5.96
C SER A 124 8.86 6.07 -4.86
N SER A 125 8.96 6.66 -3.67
CA SER A 125 8.08 6.36 -2.55
C SER A 125 7.37 7.64 -2.10
N ILE A 126 6.11 7.51 -1.69
CA ILE A 126 5.36 8.60 -1.07
C ILE A 126 5.05 8.24 0.37
N LEU A 127 5.05 9.25 1.25
CA LEU A 127 4.71 9.11 2.67
C LEU A 127 3.42 9.87 2.95
N ILE A 128 2.32 9.13 3.08
CA ILE A 128 0.99 9.69 3.36
C ILE A 128 0.73 9.65 4.86
N ARG A 129 0.65 10.83 5.46
CA ARG A 129 0.57 11.01 6.92
C ARG A 129 -0.85 11.04 7.46
N GLY A 130 -1.86 10.96 6.62
CA GLY A 130 -3.24 11.17 7.02
C GLY A 130 -4.24 11.30 5.87
N TRP A 131 -5.36 11.92 6.20
CA TRP A 131 -6.46 12.21 5.29
C TRP A 131 -6.25 13.57 4.64
N GLN A 132 -6.20 13.66 3.31
CA GLN A 132 -6.07 14.96 2.64
C GLN A 132 -7.36 15.74 2.78
N VAL A 133 -7.30 16.96 3.34
CA VAL A 133 -8.52 17.75 3.64
C VAL A 133 -8.69 18.98 2.76
N ASN A 134 -7.62 19.43 2.12
CA ASN A 134 -7.63 20.46 1.09
C ASN A 134 -6.31 20.40 0.29
N GLU A 135 -5.99 21.41 -0.53
CA GLU A 135 -4.77 21.42 -1.37
C GLU A 135 -3.47 21.62 -0.61
N ILE A 136 -3.50 22.13 0.62
CA ILE A 136 -2.29 22.51 1.37
C ILE A 136 -2.10 21.72 2.66
N ALA A 137 -3.08 20.93 3.07
CA ALA A 137 -3.11 20.29 4.37
C ALA A 137 -3.80 18.92 4.36
N LEU A 138 -3.33 18.10 5.29
CA LEU A 138 -3.96 16.85 5.70
C LEU A 138 -4.27 16.87 7.19
N ARG A 139 -5.07 15.89 7.62
CA ARG A 139 -5.28 15.56 9.03
C ARG A 139 -4.62 14.23 9.33
N ARG A 140 -3.74 14.20 10.33
CA ARG A 140 -2.95 13.02 10.70
C ARG A 140 -3.86 11.84 11.02
N PHE A 141 -3.55 10.64 10.54
CA PHE A 141 -4.30 9.45 10.96
C PHE A 141 -3.66 8.82 12.20
N TYR A 142 -4.51 8.24 13.04
CA TYR A 142 -4.13 7.50 14.24
C TYR A 142 -5.05 6.30 14.40
N PHE A 143 -4.64 5.27 15.13
CA PHE A 143 -5.51 4.15 15.45
C PHE A 143 -6.36 4.46 16.69
N THR A 144 -7.66 4.16 16.61
CA THR A 144 -8.64 4.42 17.67
C THR A 144 -9.71 3.32 17.69
N THR A 145 -10.63 3.36 18.65
CA THR A 145 -11.75 2.41 18.68
C THR A 145 -12.73 2.68 17.55
N ILE A 146 -13.58 1.71 17.20
CA ILE A 146 -14.57 1.88 16.13
C ILE A 146 -15.50 3.07 16.44
N GLU A 147 -15.84 3.24 17.72
CA GLU A 147 -16.74 4.26 18.21
C GLU A 147 -16.21 5.70 18.06
N ASP A 148 -14.89 5.86 17.90
CA ASP A 148 -14.25 7.15 17.61
C ASP A 148 -13.67 7.21 16.18
N SER A 149 -13.89 6.17 15.38
CA SER A 149 -13.33 6.09 14.03
C SER A 149 -13.93 7.12 13.07
N TYR A 150 -13.11 7.56 12.12
CA TYR A 150 -13.54 8.37 10.98
C TYR A 150 -14.59 7.64 10.13
N ALA A 151 -14.49 6.32 10.03
CA ALA A 151 -15.49 5.48 9.37
C ALA A 151 -16.87 5.54 10.04
N LEU A 152 -16.96 5.54 11.37
CA LEU A 152 -18.24 5.69 12.06
C LEU A 152 -18.82 7.09 11.86
N TRP A 153 -17.98 8.13 11.94
CA TRP A 153 -18.43 9.50 11.67
C TRP A 153 -18.97 9.65 10.24
N GLN A 154 -18.26 9.13 9.24
CA GLN A 154 -18.74 9.08 7.85
C GLN A 154 -20.01 8.21 7.69
N SER A 155 -20.16 7.17 8.50
CA SER A 155 -21.37 6.33 8.51
C SER A 155 -22.62 7.14 8.85
N HIS A 156 -22.53 8.02 9.86
CA HIS A 156 -23.61 8.93 10.23
C HIS A 156 -23.91 9.94 9.13
N ARG A 157 -22.87 10.51 8.50
CA ARG A 157 -23.04 11.51 7.43
C ARG A 157 -23.68 10.94 6.17
N LEU A 158 -23.34 9.71 5.81
CA LEU A 158 -23.80 9.08 4.57
C LEU A 158 -25.02 8.17 4.76
N GLY A 159 -25.45 7.92 5.99
CA GLY A 159 -26.56 7.01 6.27
C GLY A 159 -26.27 5.55 5.91
N GLN A 160 -25.00 5.13 5.95
CA GLN A 160 -24.54 3.79 5.60
C GLN A 160 -23.63 3.23 6.70
N ASN A 161 -23.69 1.95 7.01
CA ASN A 161 -22.73 1.32 7.93
C ASN A 161 -21.38 1.08 7.23
N LEU A 162 -20.39 1.93 7.48
CA LEU A 162 -19.03 1.84 6.92
C LEU A 162 -18.04 1.16 7.87
N THR A 163 -18.38 1.00 9.15
CA THR A 163 -17.48 0.40 10.16
C THR A 163 -17.20 -1.08 9.91
N ILE A 164 -18.01 -1.74 9.07
CA ILE A 164 -17.78 -3.11 8.62
C ILE A 164 -16.44 -3.29 7.91
N LYS A 165 -15.82 -2.21 7.41
CA LYS A 165 -14.51 -2.23 6.76
C LYS A 165 -13.36 -1.79 7.69
N CYS A 166 -13.61 -1.51 8.97
CA CYS A 166 -12.57 -1.07 9.91
C CYS A 166 -11.50 -2.16 10.16
N GLY A 167 -10.25 -1.77 10.31
CA GLY A 167 -9.14 -2.69 10.61
C GLY A 167 -8.34 -3.12 9.38
N VAL A 168 -8.46 -2.40 8.25
CA VAL A 168 -7.68 -2.67 7.04
C VAL A 168 -7.20 -1.39 6.36
N ILE A 169 -5.93 -1.37 5.99
CA ILE A 169 -5.33 -0.38 5.09
C ILE A 169 -5.04 -1.10 3.78
N SER A 170 -5.45 -0.51 2.66
CA SER A 170 -5.30 -1.14 1.35
C SER A 170 -4.87 -0.16 0.26
N ALA A 171 -4.09 -0.66 -0.69
CA ALA A 171 -3.57 0.12 -1.81
C ALA A 171 -3.77 -0.62 -3.15
N ALA A 172 -4.33 0.08 -4.13
CA ALA A 172 -4.49 -0.40 -5.50
C ALA A 172 -3.72 0.50 -6.47
N TYR A 173 -2.82 -0.10 -7.27
CA TYR A 173 -1.91 0.61 -8.16
C TYR A 173 -2.35 0.50 -9.63
N PHE A 174 -2.21 1.59 -10.39
CA PHE A 174 -2.64 1.72 -11.79
C PHE A 174 -1.61 2.48 -12.63
N TRP A 175 -1.36 2.04 -13.86
CA TRP A 175 -0.37 2.63 -14.76
C TRP A 175 -0.81 2.62 -16.22
N SER A 176 -0.12 3.42 -17.03
CA SER A 176 -0.27 3.41 -18.48
C SER A 176 0.61 2.31 -19.10
N LYS A 177 -0.01 1.42 -19.86
CA LYS A 177 0.71 0.44 -20.67
C LYS A 177 1.56 1.12 -21.75
N ASP A 178 1.06 2.22 -22.31
CA ASP A 178 1.73 2.91 -23.41
C ASP A 178 3.00 3.61 -22.92
N GLU A 179 2.95 4.26 -21.74
CA GLU A 179 4.16 4.80 -21.10
C GLU A 179 5.19 3.70 -20.82
N LEU A 180 4.73 2.52 -20.38
CA LEU A 180 5.60 1.39 -20.09
C LEU A 180 6.26 0.81 -21.36
N GLU A 181 5.49 0.65 -22.44
CA GLU A 181 6.04 0.21 -23.73
C GLU A 181 6.98 1.26 -24.34
N GLU A 182 6.69 2.55 -24.18
CA GLU A 182 7.59 3.62 -24.57
C GLU A 182 8.90 3.58 -23.79
N TYR A 183 8.84 3.37 -22.47
CA TYR A 183 10.02 3.17 -21.64
C TYR A 183 10.88 2.02 -22.18
N PHE A 184 10.29 0.86 -22.48
CA PHE A 184 11.04 -0.29 -23.00
C PHE A 184 11.49 -0.15 -24.45
N ALA A 185 10.85 0.72 -25.24
CA ALA A 185 11.34 1.09 -26.56
C ALA A 185 12.61 1.97 -26.47
N LYS A 186 12.69 2.84 -25.48
CA LYS A 186 13.85 3.70 -25.18
C LYS A 186 14.97 2.95 -24.45
N ASN A 187 14.63 1.87 -23.74
CA ASN A 187 15.56 1.03 -22.97
C ASN A 187 15.63 -0.39 -23.54
N PRO A 188 16.27 -0.59 -24.71
CA PRO A 188 16.37 -1.89 -25.34
C PRO A 188 17.26 -2.86 -24.56
N ILE A 189 16.93 -4.15 -24.61
CA ILE A 189 17.84 -5.21 -24.18
C ILE A 189 18.79 -5.52 -25.33
N TYR A 190 20.09 -5.51 -25.04
CA TYR A 190 21.12 -5.94 -25.99
C TYR A 190 21.38 -7.43 -25.82
N ARG A 191 21.07 -8.23 -26.84
CA ARG A 191 21.38 -9.65 -26.84
C ARG A 191 22.85 -9.83 -27.19
N LYS A 192 23.66 -10.27 -26.22
CA LYS A 192 24.98 -10.86 -26.50
C LYS A 192 24.78 -12.31 -26.99
N PRO A 193 25.61 -12.84 -27.90
CA PRO A 193 25.61 -14.26 -28.21
C PRO A 193 26.06 -15.02 -26.96
N SER A 194 25.12 -15.58 -26.21
CA SER A 194 25.40 -16.49 -25.10
C SER A 194 25.31 -17.93 -25.58
N PRO A 195 26.22 -18.81 -25.16
CA PRO A 195 26.12 -20.24 -25.47
C PRO A 195 24.83 -20.81 -24.86
N VAL A 196 24.17 -21.65 -25.64
CA VAL A 196 22.93 -22.32 -25.25
C VAL A 196 23.25 -23.31 -24.12
N VAL A 197 22.86 -22.98 -22.89
CA VAL A 197 22.85 -23.92 -21.77
C VAL A 197 21.43 -24.46 -21.63
N PRO A 198 21.19 -25.77 -21.78
CA PRO A 198 19.84 -26.33 -21.68
C PRO A 198 19.35 -26.22 -20.23
N TYR A 199 18.31 -25.42 -20.01
CA TYR A 199 17.67 -25.30 -18.70
C TYR A 199 16.60 -26.38 -18.56
N SER A 200 16.84 -27.36 -17.68
CA SER A 200 15.82 -28.34 -17.27
C SER A 200 14.87 -27.70 -16.27
N ARG A 201 13.59 -27.60 -16.63
CA ARG A 201 12.54 -27.00 -15.80
C ARG A 201 11.85 -28.10 -14.99
N LYS A 202 12.14 -28.21 -13.69
CA LYS A 202 11.21 -28.87 -12.74
C LYS A 202 10.15 -27.84 -12.35
N GLY A 203 8.92 -28.08 -12.77
CA GLY A 203 7.77 -27.29 -12.35
C GLY A 203 7.43 -27.59 -10.89
N VAL A 204 7.25 -26.54 -10.09
CA VAL A 204 6.55 -26.59 -8.82
C VAL A 204 5.21 -25.90 -9.04
N SER A 205 4.13 -26.60 -8.73
CA SER A 205 2.75 -26.09 -8.76
C SER A 205 2.55 -25.02 -7.69
N PRO A 206 1.89 -23.89 -7.96
CA PRO A 206 1.32 -23.07 -6.90
C PRO A 206 0.17 -23.84 -6.27
N GLU A 207 0.24 -24.03 -4.95
CA GLU A 207 -0.89 -24.50 -4.15
C GLU A 207 -1.89 -23.35 -4.00
N MET A 208 -3.10 -23.53 -4.51
CA MET A 208 -4.19 -22.56 -4.32
C MET A 208 -4.72 -22.69 -2.90
N LEU A 209 -4.51 -21.64 -2.10
CA LEU A 209 -5.29 -21.45 -0.88
C LEU A 209 -6.74 -21.11 -1.27
N LYS A 210 -7.67 -21.93 -0.80
CA LYS A 210 -9.11 -21.65 -0.88
C LYS A 210 -9.43 -20.50 0.08
N GLU A 211 -10.17 -19.51 -0.41
CA GLU A 211 -10.84 -18.52 0.44
C GLU A 211 -12.01 -19.19 1.16
N ASP A 212 -11.91 -19.31 2.48
CA ASP A 212 -13.07 -19.50 3.33
C ASP A 212 -13.71 -18.14 3.63
N LYS A 213 -15.02 -18.05 3.39
CA LYS A 213 -15.88 -17.07 4.05
C LYS A 213 -16.05 -17.53 5.49
N MET A 214 -15.73 -16.68 6.47
CA MET A 214 -16.40 -16.59 7.79
C MET A 214 -15.84 -15.36 8.53
N MET A 215 -16.66 -14.37 8.89
CA MET A 215 -17.65 -14.29 9.98
C MET A 215 -17.02 -13.71 11.26
N HIS A 216 -17.67 -12.65 11.73
CA HIS A 216 -17.36 -11.76 12.84
C HIS A 216 -16.73 -12.44 14.07
N GLN A 217 -15.58 -11.94 14.50
CA GLN A 217 -15.27 -11.81 15.93
C GLN A 217 -15.07 -10.32 16.21
N GLU A 218 -16.11 -9.70 16.76
CA GLU A 218 -16.27 -8.25 16.92
C GLU A 218 -15.40 -7.64 18.01
N GLU A 219 -14.80 -8.44 18.88
CA GLU A 219 -14.36 -7.88 20.15
C GLU A 219 -13.07 -7.06 20.08
N ASN A 220 -12.20 -7.22 19.06
CA ASN A 220 -10.86 -6.61 19.05
C ASN A 220 -10.56 -5.66 17.87
N ARG A 221 -11.57 -5.29 17.05
CA ARG A 221 -11.34 -4.47 15.85
C ARG A 221 -11.04 -3.02 16.22
N ALA A 222 -9.92 -2.51 15.72
CA ALA A 222 -9.58 -1.09 15.75
C ALA A 222 -10.12 -0.39 14.49
N GLY A 223 -10.31 0.92 14.58
CA GLY A 223 -10.52 1.82 13.45
C GLY A 223 -9.43 2.89 13.38
N THR A 224 -9.54 3.81 12.45
CA THR A 224 -8.68 4.99 12.34
C THR A 224 -9.44 6.27 12.57
N GLY A 225 -8.81 7.20 13.27
CA GLY A 225 -9.32 8.54 13.53
C GLY A 225 -8.70 9.59 12.61
N MET A 226 -9.17 10.82 12.77
CA MET A 226 -8.65 12.01 12.08
C MET A 226 -8.16 12.99 13.15
N GLY A 227 -6.85 13.21 13.20
CA GLY A 227 -6.14 13.92 14.27
C GLY A 227 -5.83 15.38 13.94
N GLU A 228 -4.67 15.87 14.38
CA GLU A 228 -4.25 17.25 14.12
C GLU A 228 -3.99 17.54 12.64
N LYS A 229 -4.11 18.82 12.27
CA LYS A 229 -3.84 19.31 10.92
C LYS A 229 -2.32 19.46 10.72
N ASP A 230 -1.84 19.01 9.58
CA ASP A 230 -0.42 19.10 9.17
C ASP A 230 -0.32 19.60 7.72
N SER A 231 0.78 20.28 7.39
CA SER A 231 1.01 20.80 6.05
C SER A 231 1.34 19.66 5.09
N HIS A 232 0.61 19.61 3.97
CA HIS A 232 0.82 18.66 2.89
C HIS A 232 0.30 19.25 1.58
N PRO A 233 1.13 20.06 0.88
CA PRO A 233 0.78 20.64 -0.40
C PRO A 233 0.64 19.58 -1.50
N VAL A 234 -0.44 19.66 -2.27
CA VAL A 234 -0.75 18.76 -3.38
C VAL A 234 -1.23 19.55 -4.60
N GLU A 235 -1.00 18.98 -5.78
CA GLU A 235 -1.55 19.49 -7.03
C GLU A 235 -2.44 18.44 -7.68
N SER A 236 -3.45 18.90 -8.41
CA SER A 236 -4.31 18.00 -9.16
C SER A 236 -3.79 17.85 -10.58
N VAL A 237 -3.61 16.61 -10.99
CA VAL A 237 -3.13 16.25 -12.32
C VAL A 237 -4.08 15.25 -12.96
N HIS A 238 -4.22 15.35 -14.28
CA HIS A 238 -4.88 14.31 -15.04
C HIS A 238 -3.87 13.22 -15.41
N PHE A 239 -4.26 11.96 -15.21
CA PHE A 239 -3.42 10.82 -15.51
C PHE A 239 -4.27 9.68 -16.06
N ASP A 240 -3.99 9.29 -17.30
CA ASP A 240 -4.63 8.17 -17.97
C ASP A 240 -3.90 6.86 -17.64
N TYR A 241 -4.64 5.89 -17.11
CA TYR A 241 -4.17 4.54 -16.86
C TYR A 241 -5.10 3.52 -17.49
N ASN A 242 -4.55 2.41 -17.96
CA ASN A 242 -5.30 1.31 -18.58
C ASN A 242 -4.89 -0.08 -18.08
N MET A 243 -3.97 -0.12 -17.12
CA MET A 243 -3.53 -1.32 -16.41
C MET A 243 -3.55 -1.04 -14.91
N GLY A 244 -3.76 -2.09 -14.10
CA GLY A 244 -3.74 -1.93 -12.65
C GLY A 244 -4.43 -3.03 -11.86
N MET A 245 -4.57 -2.77 -10.56
CA MET A 245 -5.23 -3.63 -9.59
C MET A 245 -6.73 -3.33 -9.53
N TYR A 246 -7.51 -3.97 -10.39
CA TYR A 246 -8.95 -3.69 -10.52
C TYR A 246 -9.83 -4.50 -9.55
N GLN A 247 -9.32 -5.61 -9.01
CA GLN A 247 -10.09 -6.49 -8.12
C GLN A 247 -9.60 -6.38 -6.68
N ASP A 248 -10.49 -6.68 -5.73
CA ASP A 248 -10.18 -6.62 -4.30
C ASP A 248 -9.00 -7.54 -3.92
N ARG A 249 -8.92 -8.72 -4.55
CA ARG A 249 -7.79 -9.65 -4.41
C ARG A 249 -6.47 -9.11 -4.96
N ASP A 250 -6.49 -8.11 -5.84
CA ASP A 250 -5.29 -7.57 -6.47
C ASP A 250 -4.54 -6.63 -5.55
N MET A 251 -5.26 -5.94 -4.66
CA MET A 251 -4.75 -4.90 -3.77
C MET A 251 -3.72 -5.43 -2.77
N LEU A 252 -2.82 -4.54 -2.34
CA LEU A 252 -2.05 -4.73 -1.12
C LEU A 252 -2.98 -4.46 0.06
N LYS A 253 -2.88 -5.29 1.12
CA LYS A 253 -3.69 -5.17 2.33
C LYS A 253 -2.83 -5.42 3.56
N ILE A 254 -2.90 -4.51 4.51
CA ILE A 254 -2.39 -4.69 5.87
C ILE A 254 -3.59 -4.60 6.80
N PHE A 255 -3.79 -5.64 7.60
CA PHE A 255 -4.79 -5.67 8.65
C PHE A 255 -4.18 -5.16 9.95
N TYR A 256 -5.01 -4.65 10.84
CA TYR A 256 -4.55 -4.22 12.15
C TYR A 256 -5.62 -4.45 13.22
N ASP A 257 -5.14 -4.74 14.42
CA ASP A 257 -5.94 -4.87 15.62
C ASP A 257 -5.21 -4.24 16.82
N PHE A 258 -5.97 -3.96 17.89
CA PHE A 258 -5.33 -3.59 19.15
C PHE A 258 -4.71 -4.83 19.80
N GLY A 259 -3.49 -4.67 20.31
CA GLY A 259 -2.94 -5.60 21.28
C GLY A 259 -3.72 -5.57 22.61
N TYR A 260 -3.42 -6.48 23.52
CA TYR A 260 -3.95 -6.44 24.88
C TYR A 260 -3.05 -5.62 25.81
N PRO A 261 -3.61 -4.84 26.76
CA PRO A 261 -5.04 -4.59 27.01
C PRO A 261 -5.64 -3.56 26.04
N LYS A 262 -6.97 -3.62 25.84
CA LYS A 262 -7.70 -2.71 24.96
C LYS A 262 -7.72 -1.27 25.49
N PRO A 263 -7.70 -0.25 24.62
CA PRO A 263 -7.87 1.14 25.03
C PRO A 263 -9.24 1.38 25.66
N ILE A 264 -9.30 2.34 26.60
CA ILE A 264 -10.54 2.79 27.24
C ILE A 264 -11.24 3.77 26.30
N TYR A 265 -12.51 3.49 26.00
CA TYR A 265 -13.36 4.33 25.17
C TYR A 265 -13.58 5.73 25.80
N ARG A 266 -13.44 6.78 24.97
CA ARG A 266 -13.93 8.12 25.28
C ARG A 266 -14.96 8.51 24.22
N PRO A 267 -16.23 8.76 24.60
CA PRO A 267 -17.27 9.08 23.64
C PRO A 267 -17.00 10.41 22.94
N TYR A 268 -16.98 10.37 21.60
CA TYR A 268 -16.96 11.55 20.76
C TYR A 268 -18.33 12.27 20.84
N GLN A 269 -18.30 13.59 21.03
CA GLN A 269 -19.51 14.43 20.95
C GLN A 269 -19.49 15.20 19.63
N PRO A 270 -20.50 15.02 18.75
CA PRO A 270 -20.55 15.74 17.48
C PRO A 270 -20.65 17.25 17.72
N ARG A 271 -19.81 18.03 17.04
CA ARG A 271 -19.93 19.49 16.94
C ARG A 271 -20.30 19.89 15.51
N ASN A 272 -21.01 21.02 15.40
CA ASN A 272 -21.59 21.53 14.16
C ASN A 272 -20.58 21.65 13.01
N GLU A 273 -21.08 21.32 11.82
CA GLU A 273 -20.35 21.19 10.57
C GLU A 273 -20.00 22.56 9.95
N ASN A 274 -18.82 22.66 9.33
CA ASN A 274 -18.46 23.73 8.41
C ASN A 274 -18.65 23.25 6.94
N PRO A 275 -18.94 24.16 6.00
CA PRO A 275 -19.33 23.80 4.64
C PRO A 275 -18.18 23.21 3.80
N PHE A 276 -18.59 22.38 2.84
CA PHE A 276 -17.86 21.32 2.16
C PHE A 276 -16.94 21.76 1.00
N GLU A 277 -15.85 21.00 0.80
CA GLU A 277 -15.20 20.83 -0.50
C GLU A 277 -15.42 19.38 -0.97
N GLU A 278 -16.21 19.16 -2.03
CA GLU A 278 -16.58 17.81 -2.52
C GLU A 278 -15.39 16.93 -2.96
N LYS A 279 -14.20 17.52 -3.10
CA LYS A 279 -13.00 16.90 -3.65
C LYS A 279 -12.13 16.20 -2.58
N PHE A 280 -12.15 16.70 -1.34
CA PHE A 280 -11.25 16.28 -0.27
C PHE A 280 -11.99 15.64 0.91
N ALA A 281 -11.25 14.99 1.81
CA ALA A 281 -11.80 14.30 2.95
C ALA A 281 -12.44 15.33 3.89
N PRO A 282 -13.73 15.19 4.20
CA PRO A 282 -14.42 16.12 5.07
C PRO A 282 -13.82 16.06 6.48
N GLU A 283 -13.56 17.22 7.09
CA GLU A 283 -12.90 17.28 8.40
C GLU A 283 -13.85 16.78 9.50
N LYS A 284 -13.47 15.70 10.21
CA LYS A 284 -14.09 15.32 11.49
C LYS A 284 -13.71 16.37 12.54
N PRO A 285 -14.68 17.04 13.20
CA PRO A 285 -14.42 18.09 14.19
C PRO A 285 -13.59 17.66 15.41
#